data_AF-A0A7G5ZGU8-F1
#
_entry.id   AF-A0A7G5ZGU8-F1
#
_cell.length_a   1.000
_cell.length_b   1.000
_cell.length_c   1.000
_cell.angle_alpha   90.00
_cell.angle_beta   90.00
_cell.angle_gamma   90.00
#
_symmetry.space_group_name_H-M   'P 1'
#
loop_
_entity.id
_entity.type
_entity.pdbx_description
1 polymer ?
#
loop_
_entity_poly.entity_id
_entity_poly.type
_entity_poly.pdbx_seq_one_letter_code
_entity_poly.pdbx_strand_id
1 'polypeptide(L)' 'MRHIQLERRNDLHREHLVDVGLMLKNAHGADFARDYLEEAEVPESLIRRVLTVSKMRASDAVTPSGFDDFI' A
#
# COMPACT_ATOMS: atom_id res chain seq x y z
N MET A 1 19.16 13.98 19.77
CA MET A 1 18.98 12.52 19.55
C MET A 1 17.52 12.05 19.61
N ARG A 2 16.58 12.65 20.37
CA ARG A 2 15.16 12.19 20.41
C ARG A 2 14.29 12.60 19.22
N HIS A 3 14.63 13.68 18.50
CA HIS A 3 13.82 14.15 17.36
C HIS A 3 13.83 13.17 16.16
N ILE A 4 15.00 12.58 15.87
CA ILE A 4 15.22 11.72 14.69
C ILE A 4 14.39 10.42 14.74
N GLN A 5 14.09 9.92 15.94
CA GLN A 5 13.28 8.71 16.12
C GLN A 5 11.78 8.95 15.94
N LEU A 6 11.31 10.17 16.23
CA LEU A 6 9.90 10.52 16.04
C LEU A 6 9.58 10.67 14.56
N GLU A 7 10.45 11.35 13.82
CA GLU A 7 10.31 11.55 12.37
C GLU A 7 10.33 10.21 11.64
N ARG A 8 11.28 9.32 11.98
CA ARG A 8 11.39 7.99 11.37
C ARG A 8 10.18 7.09 11.68
N ARG A 9 9.59 7.20 12.87
CA ARG A 9 8.36 6.46 13.22
C ARG A 9 7.12 6.99 12.50
N ASN A 10 7.05 8.31 12.32
CA ASN A 10 5.97 8.94 11.58
C ASN A 10 6.01 8.51 10.10
N ASP A 11 7.21 8.45 9.50
CA ASP A 11 7.40 8.01 8.12
C ASP A 11 6.94 6.56 7.89
N LEU A 12 7.35 5.63 8.76
CA LEU A 12 6.97 4.21 8.66
C LEU A 12 5.46 3.99 8.82
N HIS A 13 4.82 4.72 9.74
CA HIS A 13 3.37 4.63 9.92
C HIS A 13 2.63 5.14 8.67
N ARG A 14 3.17 6.19 8.05
CA ARG A 14 2.59 6.79 6.84
C ARG A 14 2.76 5.90 5.61
N GLU A 15 3.91 5.24 5.45
CA GLU A 15 4.12 4.25 4.40
C GLU A 15 3.17 3.05 4.54
N HIS A 16 2.93 2.59 5.77
CA HIS A 16 2.01 1.49 6.03
C HIS A 16 0.56 1.82 5.66
N LEU A 17 0.08 3.02 6.01
CA LEU A 17 -1.27 3.48 5.66
C LEU A 17 -1.47 3.57 4.13
N VAL A 18 -0.44 3.99 3.40
CA VAL A 18 -0.46 4.03 1.93
C VAL A 18 -0.54 2.62 1.34
N ASP A 19 0.20 1.65 1.88
CA ASP A 19 0.19 0.27 1.41
C ASP A 19 -1.17 -0.41 1.65
N VAL A 20 -1.74 -0.23 2.85
CA VAL A 20 -3.09 -0.70 3.20
C VAL A 20 -4.15 -0.06 2.30
N GLY A 21 -4.09 1.25 2.08
CA GLY A 21 -4.99 1.94 1.15
C GLY A 21 -4.89 1.41 -0.27
N LEU A 22 -3.68 1.06 -0.74
CA LEU A 22 -3.48 0.46 -2.05
C LEU A 22 -4.06 -0.97 -2.11
N MET A 23 -3.90 -1.77 -1.05
CA MET A 23 -4.50 -3.11 -0.97
C MET A 23 -6.03 -3.04 -0.98
N LEU A 24 -6.62 -2.17 -0.16
CA LEU A 24 -8.06 -1.97 -0.11
C LEU A 24 -8.62 -1.49 -1.45
N LYS A 25 -7.90 -0.61 -2.16
CA LYS A 25 -8.29 -0.16 -3.49
C LYS A 25 -8.38 -1.31 -4.48
N ASN A 26 -7.43 -2.24 -4.42
CA ASN A 26 -7.40 -3.40 -5.32
C ASN A 26 -8.44 -4.46 -4.93
N ALA A 27 -8.76 -4.61 -3.64
CA ALA A 27 -9.68 -5.63 -3.15
C ALA A 27 -11.16 -5.19 -3.19
N HIS A 28 -11.45 -3.95 -2.83
CA HIS A 28 -12.81 -3.44 -2.62
C HIS A 28 -13.18 -2.25 -3.53
N GLY A 29 -12.20 -1.67 -4.24
CA GLY A 29 -12.40 -0.52 -5.11
C GLY A 29 -11.92 0.80 -4.50
N ALA A 30 -11.84 1.82 -5.35
CA ALA A 30 -11.27 3.11 -5.01
C ALA A 30 -12.07 3.87 -3.93
N ASP A 31 -13.39 3.77 -3.95
CA ASP A 31 -14.27 4.42 -2.97
C ASP A 31 -14.05 3.88 -1.55
N PHE A 32 -13.87 2.57 -1.41
CA PHE A 32 -13.62 1.94 -0.11
C PHE A 32 -12.24 2.31 0.46
N ALA A 33 -11.23 2.36 -0.41
CA ALA A 33 -9.90 2.81 0.00
C ALA A 33 -9.88 4.28 0.41
N ARG A 34 -10.68 5.11 -0.26
CA ARG A 34 -10.82 6.53 0.06
C ARG A 34 -11.43 6.71 1.44
N ASP A 35 -12.55 6.05 1.71
CA ASP A 35 -13.26 6.12 2.99
C ASP A 35 -12.34 5.73 4.16
N TYR A 36 -11.63 4.60 4.03
CA TYR A 36 -10.65 4.15 5.02
C TYR A 36 -9.52 5.17 5.28
N LEU A 37 -8.97 5.79 4.23
CA LEU A 37 -7.89 6.76 4.38
C LEU A 37 -8.37 8.09 4.95
N GLU A 38 -9.62 8.48 4.67
CA GLU A 38 -10.26 9.66 5.27
C GLU A 38 -10.52 9.41 6.77
N GLU A 39 -11.03 8.24 7.15
CA GLU A 39 -11.21 7.86 8.57
C GLU A 39 -9.87 7.76 9.33
N ALA A 40 -8.80 7.33 8.66
CA ALA A 40 -7.45 7.26 9.23
C ALA A 40 -6.73 8.62 9.29
N GLU A 41 -7.42 9.73 9.01
CA GLU A 41 -6.90 11.10 9.01
C GLU A 41 -5.66 11.28 8.12
N VAL A 42 -5.59 10.51 7.02
CA VAL A 42 -4.47 10.58 6.08
C VAL A 42 -4.56 11.88 5.29
N PRO A 43 -3.44 12.61 5.11
CA PRO A 43 -3.42 13.83 4.31
C PRO A 43 -3.97 13.61 2.90
N GLU A 44 -4.82 14.53 2.42
CA GLU A 44 -5.47 14.42 1.10
C GLU A 44 -4.46 14.22 -0.05
N SER A 45 -3.26 14.81 0.04
CA SER A 45 -2.18 14.61 -0.93
C SER A 45 -1.75 13.13 -1.07
N LEU A 46 -1.78 12.37 0.03
CA LEU A 46 -1.49 10.94 0.04
C LEU A 46 -2.67 10.11 -0.41
N ILE A 47 -3.90 10.50 -0.03
CA ILE A 47 -5.13 9.86 -0.54
C ILE A 47 -5.16 9.95 -2.06
N ARG A 48 -4.96 11.15 -2.62
CA ARG A 48 -4.83 11.35 -4.07
C ARG A 48 -3.73 10.48 -4.65
N ARG A 49 -2.57 10.36 -3.99
CA ARG A 49 -1.49 9.49 -4.47
C ARG A 49 -1.91 8.02 -4.52
N VAL A 50 -2.57 7.48 -3.49
CA VAL A 50 -3.09 6.10 -3.49
C VAL A 50 -4.13 5.89 -4.59
N LEU A 51 -5.05 6.85 -4.75
CA LEU A 51 -6.12 6.78 -5.75
C LEU A 51 -5.59 6.95 -7.18
N THR A 52 -4.62 7.83 -7.41
CA THR A 52 -3.99 8.10 -8.72
C THR A 52 -2.97 7.05 -9.12
N VAL A 53 -2.29 6.40 -8.16
CA VAL A 53 -1.42 5.25 -8.45
C VAL A 53 -2.31 4.07 -8.84
N SER A 54 -2.67 4.02 -10.12
CA SER A 54 -3.10 2.80 -10.79
C SER A 54 -1.90 1.88 -10.83
N LYS A 55 -2.00 0.77 -10.11
CA LYS A 55 -0.92 -0.17 -9.89
C LYS A 55 -0.44 -0.75 -11.22
N MET A 56 0.56 -0.13 -11.83
CA MET A 56 1.46 -0.75 -12.79
C MET A 56 2.49 -1.57 -12.00
N ARG A 57 2.00 -2.55 -11.24
CA ARG A 57 2.76 -3.66 -10.65
C ARG A 57 1.81 -4.85 -10.49
N ALA A 58 1.32 -5.33 -11.63
CA ALA A 58 1.38 -6.76 -11.89
C ALA A 58 2.83 -7.06 -12.31
N SER A 59 3.32 -8.28 -12.06
CA SER A 59 4.70 -8.76 -12.31
C SER A 59 5.69 -8.46 -11.16
N ASP A 60 5.59 -9.23 -10.07
CA ASP A 60 6.76 -9.94 -9.49
C ASP A 60 6.40 -10.96 -8.39
N ALA A 61 5.17 -11.51 -8.37
CA ALA A 61 4.82 -12.61 -7.47
C ALA A 61 4.71 -13.92 -8.27
N VAL A 62 5.90 -14.43 -8.63
CA VAL A 62 6.28 -15.85 -8.66
C VAL A 62 5.22 -16.87 -9.12
N THR A 63 5.27 -17.25 -10.39
CA THR A 63 4.99 -18.63 -10.79
C THR A 63 6.32 -19.34 -10.96
N PRO A 64 6.76 -20.22 -10.06
CA PRO A 64 7.62 -21.32 -10.47
C PRO A 64 6.75 -22.29 -11.26
N SER A 65 6.69 -22.04 -12.57
CA SER A 65 6.40 -23.05 -13.56
C SER A 65 7.31 -24.26 -13.30
N GLY A 66 6.74 -25.46 -13.26
CA GLY A 66 7.48 -26.71 -13.47
C GLY A 66 8.34 -27.18 -12.30
N PHE A 67 7.74 -28.01 -11.44
CA PHE A 67 8.39 -29.26 -11.04
C PHE A 67 7.50 -30.40 -11.52
N ASP A 68 7.49 -30.59 -12.84
CA ASP A 68 7.59 -31.93 -13.39
C ASP A 68 9.02 -32.41 -13.10
N ASP A 69 9.21 -33.71 -12.85
CA ASP A 69 10.47 -34.40 -12.55
C ASP A 69 10.78 -34.63 -11.05
N PHE A 70 10.24 -35.72 -10.48
CA PHE A 70 11.03 -36.87 -9.97
C PHE A 70 10.15 -37.98 -9.33
N ILE A 71 10.12 -39.14 -10.02
CA ILE A 71 9.88 -40.54 -9.59
C ILE A 71 8.47 -40.94 -9.10
#